data_AF-A0A355R061-F1
#
_entry.id   AF-A0A355R061-F1
#
_cell.length_a   1.000
_cell.length_b   1.000
_cell.length_c   1.000
_cell.angle_alpha   90.00
_cell.angle_beta   90.00
_cell.angle_gamma   90.00
#
_symmetry.space_group_name_H-M   'P 1'
#
loop_
_entity.id
_entity.type
_entity.pdbx_description
1 polymer ?
#
loop_
_entity_poly.entity_id
_entity_poly.type
_entity_poly.pdbx_seq_one_letter_code
_entity_poly.pdbx_strand_id
1 'polypeptide(L)' 'SIDWNKVIFKGMFIKGIYGREMFETWYKMAALIQSGLDLSPLITHRFSIDEFQQGFDAMRSGQSGKVILSWD' A
#
# COMPACT_ATOMS: atom_id res chain seq x y z
N SER A 1 -19.21 10.98 -13.43
CA SER A 1 -18.31 11.99 -14.01
C SER A 1 -17.79 12.87 -12.89
N ILE A 2 -16.62 13.51 -13.07
CA ILE A 2 -16.07 14.47 -12.09
C ILE A 2 -16.82 15.80 -12.23
N ASP A 3 -17.13 16.45 -11.10
CA ASP A 3 -17.71 17.80 -11.05
C ASP A 3 -16.61 18.87 -11.10
N TRP A 4 -16.42 19.46 -12.28
CA TRP A 4 -15.35 20.44 -12.54
C TRP A 4 -15.56 21.79 -11.83
N ASN A 5 -16.80 22.13 -11.43
CA ASN A 5 -17.05 23.38 -10.70
C ASN A 5 -16.33 23.38 -9.35
N LYS A 6 -16.28 22.23 -8.67
CA LYS A 6 -15.55 22.10 -7.40
C LYS A 6 -14.06 22.29 -7.59
N VAL A 7 -13.50 21.82 -8.70
CA VAL A 7 -12.06 21.92 -8.98
C VAL A 7 -11.70 23.37 -9.27
N ILE A 8 -12.46 24.02 -10.16
CA ILE A 8 -12.19 25.39 -10.61
C ILE A 8 -12.46 26.41 -9.51
N PHE A 9 -13.68 26.42 -8.94
CA PHE A 9 -14.09 27.49 -8.02
C PHE A 9 -13.53 27.35 -6.61
N LYS A 10 -13.02 26.18 -6.23
CA LYS A 10 -12.26 26.01 -4.98
C LYS A 10 -10.75 26.01 -5.20
N GLY A 11 -10.28 26.21 -6.44
CA GLY A 11 -8.87 26.19 -6.78
C GLY A 11 -8.16 24.89 -6.40
N MET A 12 -8.82 23.74 -6.55
CA MET A 12 -8.25 22.46 -6.13
C MET A 12 -7.10 22.04 -7.05
N PHE A 13 -6.00 21.60 -6.45
CA PHE A 13 -4.87 21.03 -7.18
C PHE A 13 -5.02 19.51 -7.29
N ILE A 14 -4.91 18.99 -8.51
CA ILE A 14 -4.92 17.55 -8.76
C ILE A 14 -3.48 17.10 -9.05
N LYS A 15 -2.88 16.35 -8.12
CA LYS A 15 -1.58 15.71 -8.33
C LYS A 15 -1.80 14.25 -8.74
N GLY A 16 -1.39 13.90 -9.96
CA GLY A 16 -1.29 12.50 -10.37
C GLY A 16 -0.09 11.84 -9.71
N ILE A 17 -0.29 10.72 -9.02
CA ILE A 17 0.80 9.89 -8.49
C ILE A 17 0.90 8.64 -9.36
N TYR A 18 2.03 8.49 -10.05
CA TYR A 18 2.34 7.29 -10.82
C TYR A 18 3.50 6.55 -10.17
N GLY A 19 3.26 5.32 -9.72
CA GLY A 19 4.28 4.52 -9.05
C GLY A 19 4.84 5.21 -7.81
N ARG A 20 6.15 5.50 -7.82
CA ARG A 20 6.88 6.15 -6.71
C ARG A 20 7.93 7.11 -7.27
N GLU A 21 8.15 8.23 -6.59
CA GLU A 21 9.31 9.10 -6.87
C GLU A 21 10.57 8.30 -6.47
N MET A 22 11.36 7.92 -7.48
CA MET A 22 12.50 7.02 -7.29
C MET A 22 13.53 7.62 -6.33
N PHE A 23 14.11 6.76 -5.49
CA PHE A 23 15.09 7.07 -4.45
C PHE A 23 14.56 7.93 -3.29
N GLU A 24 14.01 9.12 -3.53
CA GLU A 24 13.55 10.02 -2.45
C GLU A 24 12.50 9.37 -1.55
N THR A 25 11.51 8.70 -2.15
CA THR A 25 10.43 8.07 -1.37
C THR A 25 10.96 6.92 -0.51
N TRP A 26 12.00 6.21 -0.97
CA TRP A 26 12.62 5.13 -0.21
C TRP A 26 13.35 5.65 1.02
N TYR A 27 14.12 6.73 0.88
CA TYR A 27 14.80 7.37 2.02
C TYR A 27 13.81 7.91 3.04
N LYS A 28 12.74 8.58 2.58
CA LYS A 28 11.67 9.07 3.46
C LYS A 28 11.00 7.92 4.21
N MET A 29 10.65 6.82 3.53
CA MET A 29 10.04 5.64 4.17
C MET A 29 10.97 4.96 5.16
N ALA A 30 12.25 4.78 4.83
CA ALA A 30 13.24 4.19 5.74
C ALA A 30 13.40 5.05 7.00
N ALA A 31 13.47 6.38 6.85
CA ALA A 31 13.55 7.31 7.98
C ALA A 31 12.30 7.23 8.87
N LEU A 32 11.10 7.12 8.29
CA LEU A 32 9.86 6.96 9.04
C LEU A 32 9.85 5.67 9.88
N ILE A 33 10.25 4.55 9.29
CA ILE A 33 10.36 3.27 10.01
C ILE A 33 11.38 3.38 11.15
N GLN A 34 12.55 3.98 10.90
CA GLN A 34 13.58 4.19 11.93
C GLN A 34 13.10 5.12 13.05
N SER A 35 12.21 6.08 12.74
CA SER A 35 11.59 6.96 13.74
C SER A 35 10.49 6.31 14.57
N GLY A 36 10.18 5.03 14.33
CA GLY A 36 9.21 4.26 15.12
C GLY A 36 7.84 4.05 14.47
N LEU A 37 7.71 4.29 13.15
CA LEU A 37 6.51 3.88 12.42
C LEU A 37 6.41 2.35 12.36
N ASP A 38 5.51 1.77 13.14
CA ASP A 38 5.24 0.33 13.12
C ASP A 38 4.29 -0.05 11.98
N LEU A 39 4.79 -0.85 11.03
CA LEU A 39 4.03 -1.37 9.90
C LEU A 39 3.54 -2.81 10.12
N SER A 40 3.89 -3.44 11.25
CA SER A 40 3.55 -4.83 11.57
C SER A 40 2.05 -5.11 11.48
N PRO A 41 1.13 -4.23 11.94
CA PRO A 41 -0.31 -4.47 11.88
C PRO A 41 -0.89 -4.56 10.47
N LEU A 42 -0.16 -4.07 9.45
CA LEU A 42 -0.59 -4.20 8.05
C LEU A 42 -0.48 -5.64 7.54
N ILE A 43 0.40 -6.45 8.15
CA ILE A 43 0.59 -7.85 7.77
C ILE A 43 -0.44 -8.68 8.51
N THR A 44 -1.46 -9.10 7.77
CA THR A 44 -2.60 -9.83 8.34
C THR A 44 -2.44 -11.35 8.24
N HIS A 45 -1.71 -11.83 7.22
CA HIS A 45 -1.58 -13.26 6.95
C HIS A 45 -0.15 -13.59 6.52
N ARG A 46 0.31 -14.78 6.93
CA ARG A 46 1.58 -15.38 6.53
C ARG A 46 1.32 -16.83 6.17
N PHE A 47 1.73 -17.24 4.98
CA PHE A 47 1.60 -18.60 4.48
C PHE A 47 2.95 -19.07 3.94
N SER A 48 3.14 -20.39 3.88
CA SER A 48 4.23 -20.95 3.06
C SER A 48 3.96 -20.68 1.57
N ILE A 49 5.01 -20.62 0.76
CA ILE A 49 4.87 -20.52 -0.70
C ILE A 49 4.08 -21.68 -1.29
N ASP A 50 4.16 -22.87 -0.70
CA ASP A 50 3.39 -24.05 -1.13
C ASP A 50 1.88 -23.85 -0.96
N GLU A 51 1.48 -22.94 -0.06
CA GLU A 51 0.10 -22.57 0.21
C GLU A 51 -0.33 -21.30 -0.54
N PHE A 52 0.36 -20.96 -1.64
CA PHE A 52 0.08 -19.73 -2.41
C PHE A 52 -1.41 -19.55 -2.70
N GLN A 53 -2.13 -20.64 -3.04
CA GLN A 53 -3.56 -20.59 -3.34
C GLN A 53 -4.38 -20.02 -2.19
N GLN A 54 -4.13 -20.47 -0.95
CA GLN A 54 -4.79 -19.94 0.24
C GLN A 54 -4.47 -18.45 0.43
N GLY A 55 -3.22 -18.05 0.20
CA GLY A 55 -2.79 -16.65 0.28
C GLY A 55 -3.49 -15.75 -0.74
N PHE A 56 -3.66 -16.22 -1.98
CA PHE A 56 -4.39 -15.48 -3.01
C PHE A 56 -5.90 -15.41 -2.72
N ASP A 57 -6.49 -16.50 -2.20
CA ASP A 57 -7.91 -16.52 -1.83
C ASP A 57 -8.20 -15.56 -0.65
N ALA A 58 -7.32 -15.52 0.35
CA ALA A 58 -7.38 -14.54 1.44
C ALA A 58 -7.30 -13.09 0.91
N MET A 59 -6.41 -12.82 -0.04
CA MET A 59 -6.30 -11.48 -0.67
C MET A 59 -7.57 -11.11 -1.45
N ARG A 60 -8.16 -12.05 -2.19
CA ARG A 60 -9.37 -11.84 -3.00
C ARG A 60 -10.64 -11.67 -2.16
N SER A 61 -10.68 -12.23 -0.96
CA SER A 61 -11.82 -12.11 -0.05
C SER A 61 -12.13 -10.66 0.36
N GLY A 62 -11.15 -9.75 0.25
CA GLY A 62 -11.23 -8.38 0.78
C GLY A 62 -11.08 -8.29 2.30
N GLN A 63 -10.95 -9.41 3.01
CA GLN A 63 -10.76 -9.48 4.47
C GLN A 63 -9.28 -9.64 4.84
N SER A 64 -8.38 -8.96 4.11
CA SER A 64 -6.94 -8.99 4.39
C SER A 64 -6.32 -7.61 4.15
N GLY A 65 -5.22 -7.33 4.85
CA GLY A 65 -4.40 -6.15 4.64
C GLY A 65 -3.27 -6.46 3.66
N LYS A 66 -2.18 -7.01 4.20
CA LYS A 66 -1.07 -7.58 3.43
C LYS A 66 -0.94 -9.07 3.75
N VAL A 67 -0.78 -9.87 2.70
CA VAL A 67 -0.44 -11.30 2.76
C VAL A 67 1.04 -11.45 2.37
N ILE A 68 1.78 -12.25 3.14
CA ILE A 68 3.18 -12.61 2.85
C ILE A 68 3.26 -14.11 2.57
N LEU A 69 3.96 -14.47 1.50
CA LEU A 69 4.33 -15.85 1.19
C LEU A 69 5.82 -16.03 1.52
N SER A 70 6.11 -16.96 2.43
CA SER A 70 7.46 -17.32 2.89
C SER A 70 8.09 -18.38 1.98
N TRP A 71 9.41 -18.29 1.77
CA TRP A 71 10.19 -19.20 0.91
C TRP A 71 11.19 -20.06 1.70
N ASP A 72 11.25 -19.83 3.00
CA ASP A 72 12.02 -20.51 4.02
C ASP A 72 11.37 -21.82 4.49
#